data_AF-A0A961IEB3-F1
#
_entry.id   AF-A0A961IEB3-F1
#
_cell.length_a   1.000
_cell.length_b   1.000
_cell.length_c   1.000
_cell.angle_alpha   90.00
_cell.angle_beta   90.00
_cell.angle_gamma   90.00
#
_symmetry.space_group_name_H-M   'P 1'
#
loop_
_entity.id
_entity.type
_entity.pdbx_description
1 polymer ?
#
loop_
_entity_poly.entity_id
_entity_poly.type
_entity_poly.pdbx_seq_one_letter_code
_entity_poly.pdbx_strand_id
1 'polypeptide(L)'
;LHDGRGFLADRFFPGKNIAGYWQDVNRKELDRLRVLIIADPTEDLEWARQEGEALFESLHAEVPADLLDLQFMSGRRVTKLGILNAIKDRDIIHYAGHVYHDCDEQESGWLLKGGKVLRAREIEKVGALPRLVFSNSCLSVGEGESPCGGRQSETADVKTPMGKSLPTANESGSGSDGANAAAQGTRFNELAGAFLRTGICNYIGTNWEIQDSAHTYDFALNFYREIFQERSVGEALHAARSHARQFYGPNDLTWANYSLHGNPMARIFRMGRRRTFDASRIIRQIQQVIEAYPQPIAAAYKSFSDFNHNGESDLNDGMSRLVRAFRNTMLVTGALVFGHTRYYDLGRYVPDPDSFKDLREWTQTIYNCIQALYTFDRRLSAQRMMEYLHLHRDHIYKLLDWTENYERQSIPVEEMDSYLVTFHYQLDNLLTDLTALGRFKFLYVPARGEQVVLLNGLKERKMDLIPAESSEPDLARQLETLRGRTCFFNTARKLLVALDPYMTYQPENEQIKFCEFIREASPGKNPNIA
;
A
#
# COMPACT_ATOMS: atom_id res chain seq x y z
N LEU A 1 -28.12 -10.25 5.05
CA LEU A 1 -28.02 -11.10 3.84
C LEU A 1 -27.21 -12.35 4.17
N HIS A 2 -27.79 -13.54 4.04
CA HIS A 2 -27.11 -14.82 4.27
C HIS A 2 -27.49 -15.81 3.16
N ASP A 3 -26.59 -16.75 2.86
CA ASP A 3 -26.82 -17.84 1.89
C ASP A 3 -27.35 -19.13 2.55
N GLY A 4 -27.63 -19.07 3.86
CA GLY A 4 -28.05 -20.22 4.66
C GLY A 4 -26.90 -21.07 5.21
N ARG A 5 -25.65 -20.78 4.82
CA ARG A 5 -24.42 -21.38 5.40
C ARG A 5 -23.58 -20.34 6.16
N GLY A 6 -23.70 -19.05 5.82
CA GLY A 6 -23.05 -17.94 6.51
C GLY A 6 -23.58 -16.59 6.03
N PHE A 7 -23.04 -15.50 6.58
CA PHE A 7 -23.40 -14.16 6.11
C PHE A 7 -22.65 -13.86 4.82
N LEU A 8 -23.31 -13.20 3.85
CA LEU A 8 -22.63 -12.83 2.59
C LEU A 8 -21.44 -11.89 2.83
N ALA A 9 -21.50 -11.08 3.90
CA ALA A 9 -20.40 -10.21 4.33
C ALA A 9 -19.16 -10.97 4.82
N ASP A 10 -19.25 -12.28 5.06
CA ASP A 10 -18.12 -13.13 5.46
C ASP A 10 -17.28 -13.59 4.25
N ARG A 11 -17.85 -13.55 3.04
CA ARG A 11 -17.19 -14.04 1.81
C ARG A 11 -16.99 -12.97 0.76
N PHE A 12 -17.82 -11.92 0.79
CA PHE A 12 -17.82 -10.85 -0.18
C PHE A 12 -17.71 -9.51 0.52
N PHE A 13 -17.36 -8.48 -0.26
CA PHE A 13 -17.33 -7.08 0.20
C PHE A 13 -18.56 -6.36 -0.35
N PRO A 14 -19.75 -6.51 0.27
CA PRO A 14 -20.97 -5.94 -0.27
C PRO A 14 -20.97 -4.42 -0.15
N GLY A 15 -21.28 -3.73 -1.24
CA GLY A 15 -21.68 -2.32 -1.27
C GLY A 15 -23.12 -2.20 -1.75
N LYS A 16 -23.90 -1.31 -1.14
CA LYS A 16 -25.25 -0.96 -1.59
C LYS A 16 -25.17 0.14 -2.65
N ASN A 17 -25.94 0.00 -3.72
CA ASN A 17 -26.14 1.03 -4.73
C ASN A 17 -27.55 1.60 -4.57
N ILE A 18 -27.66 2.92 -4.46
CA ILE A 18 -28.96 3.61 -4.38
C ILE A 18 -29.26 4.17 -5.77
N ALA A 19 -30.30 3.64 -6.41
CA ALA A 19 -30.96 4.18 -7.60
C ALA A 19 -30.05 4.59 -8.79
N GLY A 20 -28.95 3.87 -9.04
CA GLY A 20 -28.12 4.10 -10.23
C GLY A 20 -27.21 5.33 -10.17
N TYR A 21 -27.08 5.98 -9.01
CA TYR A 21 -26.14 7.09 -8.77
C TYR A 21 -24.69 6.62 -8.59
N TRP A 22 -24.42 5.34 -8.85
CA TRP A 22 -23.06 4.84 -8.99
C TRP A 22 -22.42 5.43 -10.24
N GLN A 23 -21.72 6.54 -10.06
CA GLN A 23 -20.76 7.01 -11.04
C GLN A 23 -19.44 6.29 -10.75
N ASP A 24 -18.92 5.57 -11.74
CA ASP A 24 -17.56 5.02 -11.70
C ASP A 24 -16.58 6.20 -11.86
N VAL A 25 -16.53 7.05 -10.83
CA VAL A 25 -15.63 8.19 -10.80
C VAL A 25 -14.27 7.61 -10.45
N ASN A 26 -13.48 7.30 -11.47
CA ASN A 26 -12.10 6.86 -11.34
C ASN A 26 -11.25 8.00 -10.75
N ARG A 27 -11.41 8.25 -9.44
CA ARG A 27 -10.71 9.29 -8.71
C ARG A 27 -9.35 8.75 -8.30
N LYS A 28 -8.29 9.34 -8.85
CA LYS A 28 -6.89 9.01 -8.54
C LYS A 28 -6.66 8.76 -7.04
N GLU A 29 -6.07 7.63 -6.68
CA GLU A 29 -5.71 7.29 -5.30
C GLU A 29 -4.78 8.35 -4.67
N LEU A 30 -5.01 8.69 -3.41
CA LEU A 30 -4.23 9.71 -2.72
C LEU A 30 -3.04 9.09 -1.98
N ASP A 31 -1.91 9.79 -2.00
CA ASP A 31 -0.69 9.45 -1.25
C ASP A 31 -0.61 10.18 0.10
N ARG A 32 -1.51 11.14 0.32
CA ARG A 32 -1.77 11.81 1.59
C ARG A 32 -3.28 12.00 1.76
N LEU A 33 -3.82 11.63 2.93
CA LEU A 33 -5.23 11.80 3.25
C LEU A 33 -5.45 13.02 4.13
N ARG A 34 -6.48 13.81 3.81
CA ARG A 34 -6.99 14.89 4.67
C ARG A 34 -8.29 14.42 5.31
N VAL A 35 -8.27 14.17 6.61
CA VAL A 35 -9.41 13.62 7.36
C VAL A 35 -9.96 14.69 8.29
N LEU A 36 -11.27 14.90 8.23
CA LEU A 36 -12.00 15.75 9.17
C LEU A 36 -12.82 14.88 10.10
N ILE A 37 -12.57 14.98 11.40
CA ILE A 37 -13.34 14.31 12.46
C ILE A 37 -14.26 15.34 13.10
N ILE A 38 -15.57 15.08 13.05
CA ILE A 38 -16.62 15.88 13.67
C ILE A 38 -17.28 14.99 14.73
N ALA A 39 -17.17 15.38 16.00
CA ALA A 39 -17.64 14.57 17.11
C ALA A 39 -18.49 15.39 18.09
N ASP A 40 -19.67 14.86 18.43
CA ASP A 40 -20.60 15.48 19.40
C ASP A 40 -20.83 16.99 19.16
N PRO A 41 -21.35 17.39 17.98
CA PRO A 41 -21.63 18.79 17.68
C PRO A 41 -22.77 19.39 18.53
N THR A 42 -23.52 18.55 19.24
CA THR A 42 -24.67 18.90 20.08
C THR A 42 -24.30 19.07 21.57
N GLU A 43 -23.17 18.50 22.02
CA GLU A 43 -22.71 18.42 23.42
C GLU A 43 -23.60 17.59 24.35
N ASP A 44 -24.30 16.61 23.80
CA ASP A 44 -25.19 15.69 24.52
C ASP A 44 -24.79 14.22 24.35
N LEU A 45 -23.77 13.92 23.52
CA LEU A 45 -23.28 12.57 23.28
C LEU A 45 -21.82 12.43 23.71
N GLU A 46 -21.61 12.22 25.01
CA GLU A 46 -20.26 12.05 25.56
C GLU A 46 -19.48 10.90 24.91
N TRP A 47 -20.15 9.80 24.57
CA TRP A 47 -19.55 8.66 23.88
C TRP A 47 -19.00 9.06 22.49
N ALA A 48 -19.70 9.91 21.75
CA ALA A 48 -19.29 10.37 20.43
C ALA A 48 -18.08 11.29 20.51
N ARG A 49 -18.02 12.14 21.56
CA ARG A 49 -16.84 12.95 21.87
C ARG A 49 -15.63 12.08 22.18
N GLN A 50 -15.77 11.11 23.08
CA GLN A 50 -14.70 10.19 23.47
C GLN A 50 -14.17 9.41 22.27
N GLU A 51 -15.06 8.92 21.41
CA GLU A 51 -14.70 8.24 20.18
C GLU A 51 -13.86 9.14 19.26
N GLY A 52 -14.31 10.36 19.01
CA GLY A 52 -13.61 11.31 18.15
C GLY A 52 -12.25 11.74 18.69
N GLU A 53 -12.14 11.97 20.01
CA GLU A 53 -10.87 12.30 20.67
C GLU A 53 -9.89 11.13 20.59
N ALA A 54 -10.32 9.92 20.96
CA ALA A 54 -9.48 8.72 20.91
C ALA A 54 -9.03 8.40 19.48
N LEU A 55 -9.92 8.54 18.49
CA LEU A 55 -9.60 8.33 17.09
C LEU A 55 -8.57 9.35 16.58
N PHE A 56 -8.73 10.63 16.95
CA PHE A 56 -7.79 11.68 16.60
C PHE A 56 -6.40 11.40 17.18
N GLU A 57 -6.30 11.08 18.47
CA GLU A 57 -5.04 10.77 19.14
C GLU A 57 -4.35 9.54 18.54
N SER A 58 -5.11 8.47 18.32
CA SER A 58 -4.57 7.21 17.81
C SER A 58 -4.04 7.35 16.39
N LEU A 59 -4.82 7.98 15.50
CA LEU A 59 -4.38 8.19 14.12
C LEU A 59 -3.20 9.14 14.02
N HIS A 60 -3.14 10.17 14.87
CA HIS A 60 -2.00 11.07 14.93
C HIS A 60 -0.73 10.38 15.43
N ALA A 61 -0.85 9.40 16.34
CA ALA A 61 0.27 8.62 16.85
C ALA A 61 0.73 7.52 15.88
N GLU A 62 -0.21 6.83 15.22
CA GLU A 62 0.08 5.67 14.36
C GLU A 62 0.48 6.03 12.93
N VAL A 63 0.02 7.18 12.42
CA VAL A 63 0.22 7.58 11.03
C VAL A 63 1.06 8.85 10.94
N PRO A 64 2.19 8.85 10.21
CA PRO A 64 3.04 10.03 10.13
C PRO A 64 2.37 11.17 9.35
N ALA A 65 2.67 12.41 9.74
CA ALA A 65 2.00 13.63 9.27
C ALA A 65 2.21 13.96 7.78
N ASP A 66 3.18 13.30 7.13
CA ASP A 66 3.38 13.37 5.69
C ASP A 66 2.30 12.60 4.91
N LEU A 67 1.70 11.57 5.53
CA LEU A 67 0.65 10.73 4.94
C LEU A 67 -0.76 11.12 5.40
N LEU A 68 -0.90 11.80 6.53
CA LEU A 68 -2.19 12.13 7.12
C LEU A 68 -2.22 13.56 7.67
N ASP A 69 -3.18 14.34 7.19
CA ASP A 69 -3.58 15.63 7.74
C ASP A 69 -4.94 15.48 8.45
N LEU A 70 -4.93 15.62 9.78
CA LEU A 70 -6.10 15.47 10.63
C LEU A 70 -6.59 16.81 11.14
N GLN A 71 -7.91 17.04 11.03
CA GLN A 71 -8.60 18.12 11.71
C GLN A 71 -9.70 17.56 12.59
N PHE A 72 -9.76 18.01 13.84
CA PHE A 72 -10.79 17.64 14.80
C PHE A 72 -11.68 18.83 15.14
N MET A 73 -13.00 18.59 15.17
CA MET A 73 -14.03 19.57 15.52
C MET A 73 -15.02 18.92 16.48
N SER A 74 -15.19 19.49 17.68
CA SER A 74 -16.15 18.98 18.66
C SER A 74 -16.82 20.07 19.49
N GLY A 75 -18.01 19.76 20.00
CA GLY A 75 -18.80 20.58 20.91
C GLY A 75 -19.43 21.84 20.29
N ARG A 76 -19.87 22.76 21.14
CA ARG A 76 -20.69 23.94 20.77
C ARG A 76 -20.03 24.94 19.84
N ARG A 77 -18.71 24.86 19.68
CA ARG A 77 -17.95 25.74 18.77
C ARG A 77 -18.09 25.29 17.31
N VAL A 78 -18.56 24.07 17.09
CA VAL A 78 -18.84 23.54 15.76
C VAL A 78 -20.07 24.25 15.17
N THR A 79 -19.82 25.20 14.29
CA THR A 79 -20.87 25.90 13.56
C THR A 79 -21.06 25.28 12.18
N LYS A 80 -22.27 25.39 11.65
CA LYS A 80 -22.60 24.96 10.29
C LYS A 80 -21.63 25.55 9.24
N LEU A 81 -21.34 26.84 9.33
CA LEU A 81 -20.38 27.52 8.46
C LEU A 81 -18.95 27.00 8.65
N GLY A 82 -18.56 26.72 9.91
CA GLY A 82 -17.27 26.13 10.22
C GLY A 82 -17.09 24.74 9.59
N ILE A 83 -18.11 23.89 9.69
CA ILE A 83 -18.11 22.57 9.05
C ILE A 83 -18.02 22.73 7.52
N LEU A 84 -18.87 23.56 6.92
CA LEU A 84 -18.88 23.78 5.46
C LEU A 84 -17.53 24.30 4.93
N ASN A 85 -16.84 25.16 5.68
CA ASN A 85 -15.50 25.62 5.33
C ASN A 85 -14.46 24.51 5.48
N ALA A 86 -14.52 23.73 6.57
CA ALA A 86 -13.58 22.65 6.82
C ALA A 86 -13.71 21.53 5.79
N ILE A 87 -14.93 21.21 5.34
CA ILE A 87 -15.22 20.09 4.44
C ILE A 87 -14.62 20.25 3.03
N LYS A 88 -14.47 21.49 2.53
CA LYS A 88 -14.03 21.75 1.13
C LYS A 88 -12.71 21.08 0.76
N ASP A 89 -11.77 21.04 1.69
CA ASP A 89 -10.41 20.56 1.45
C ASP A 89 -10.15 19.17 2.07
N ARG A 90 -11.21 18.40 2.36
CA ARG A 90 -11.10 17.13 3.08
C ARG A 90 -11.50 15.95 2.19
N ASP A 91 -10.71 14.89 2.28
CA ASP A 91 -10.87 13.68 1.48
C ASP A 91 -11.78 12.67 2.18
N ILE A 92 -11.73 12.62 3.51
CA ILE A 92 -12.59 11.77 4.33
C ILE A 92 -13.24 12.63 5.42
N ILE A 93 -14.52 12.41 5.66
CA ILE A 93 -15.22 12.96 6.82
C ILE A 93 -15.58 11.80 7.74
N HIS A 94 -15.18 11.89 9.00
CA HIS A 94 -15.64 11.04 10.08
C HIS A 94 -16.64 11.85 10.90
N TYR A 95 -17.87 11.36 11.04
CA TYR A 95 -18.93 12.01 11.80
C TYR A 95 -19.40 11.08 12.91
N ALA A 96 -19.40 11.57 14.15
CA ALA A 96 -19.99 10.90 15.30
C ALA A 96 -21.01 11.84 15.97
N GLY A 97 -22.29 11.49 15.94
CA GLY A 97 -23.34 12.34 16.51
C GLY A 97 -24.76 12.05 16.06
N HIS A 98 -25.66 12.99 16.30
CA HIS A 98 -27.08 12.87 15.96
C HIS A 98 -27.37 13.12 14.47
N VAL A 99 -28.34 12.39 13.93
CA VAL A 99 -28.89 12.61 12.60
C VAL A 99 -30.33 13.08 12.71
N TYR A 100 -30.64 14.15 11.98
CA TYR A 100 -32.02 14.57 11.71
C TYR A 100 -32.51 13.91 10.42
N HIS A 101 -33.67 13.28 10.52
CA HIS A 101 -34.36 12.63 9.41
C HIS A 101 -35.63 13.40 9.06
N ASP A 102 -35.86 13.57 7.75
CA ASP A 102 -37.04 14.22 7.20
C ASP A 102 -37.67 13.33 6.11
N CYS A 103 -38.95 13.56 5.81
CA CYS A 103 -39.66 12.88 4.73
C CYS A 103 -39.04 13.20 3.36
N ASP A 104 -38.46 14.38 3.20
CA ASP A 104 -37.59 14.69 2.08
C ASP A 104 -36.14 14.29 2.41
N GLU A 105 -35.62 13.28 1.71
CA GLU A 105 -34.26 12.79 1.90
C GLU A 105 -33.21 13.92 1.76
N GLN A 106 -33.47 14.97 0.97
CA GLN A 106 -32.54 16.11 0.83
C GLN A 106 -32.57 17.09 2.02
N GLU A 107 -33.60 17.01 2.86
CA GLU A 107 -33.73 17.80 4.09
C GLU A 107 -33.12 17.09 5.30
N SER A 108 -32.79 15.79 5.16
CA SER A 108 -32.06 15.01 6.15
C SER A 108 -30.58 15.43 6.24
N GLY A 109 -29.98 15.28 7.43
CA GLY A 109 -28.61 15.71 7.67
C GLY A 109 -28.11 15.54 9.10
N TRP A 110 -26.95 16.12 9.37
CA TRP A 110 -26.33 16.08 10.70
C TRP A 110 -26.93 17.15 11.61
N LEU A 111 -27.35 16.74 12.79
CA LEU A 111 -27.90 17.64 13.80
C LEU A 111 -26.77 18.36 14.53
N LEU A 112 -26.91 19.67 14.67
CA LEU A 112 -25.99 20.55 15.37
C LEU A 112 -26.73 21.24 16.51
N LYS A 113 -25.97 21.84 17.44
CA LYS A 113 -26.51 22.60 18.56
C LYS A 113 -27.59 23.62 18.15
N GLY A 114 -28.65 23.67 18.95
CA GLY A 114 -29.78 24.59 18.76
C GLY A 114 -30.73 24.16 17.64
N GLY A 115 -30.85 22.85 17.38
CA GLY A 115 -31.78 22.28 16.38
C GLY A 115 -31.40 22.58 14.93
N LYS A 116 -30.15 23.00 14.68
CA LYS A 116 -29.69 23.32 13.33
C LYS A 116 -29.29 22.05 12.61
N VAL A 117 -29.72 21.89 11.36
CA VAL A 117 -29.37 20.73 10.54
C VAL A 117 -28.40 21.15 9.43
N LEU A 118 -27.29 20.43 9.30
CA LEU A 118 -26.41 20.50 8.13
C LEU A 118 -26.85 19.43 7.13
N ARG A 119 -27.47 19.86 6.04
CA ARG A 119 -28.05 18.97 5.03
C ARG A 119 -27.03 18.57 3.97
N ALA A 120 -27.22 17.41 3.36
CA ALA A 120 -26.36 16.93 2.27
C ALA A 120 -26.26 17.95 1.10
N ARG A 121 -27.39 18.53 0.68
CA ARG A 121 -27.43 19.55 -0.40
C ARG A 121 -26.58 20.79 -0.13
N GLU A 122 -26.30 21.09 1.15
CA GLU A 122 -25.50 22.26 1.51
C GLU A 122 -24.01 21.98 1.37
N ILE A 123 -23.61 20.72 1.55
CA ILE A 123 -22.26 20.23 1.26
C ILE A 123 -22.01 20.26 -0.26
N GLU A 124 -23.02 19.88 -1.05
CA GLU A 124 -22.97 19.97 -2.51
C GLU A 124 -22.79 21.42 -2.99
N LYS A 125 -23.57 22.36 -2.46
CA LYS A 125 -23.53 23.78 -2.85
C LYS A 125 -22.18 24.44 -2.60
N VAL A 126 -21.41 23.96 -1.62
CA VAL A 126 -20.05 24.48 -1.38
C VAL A 126 -18.98 23.80 -2.24
N GLY A 127 -19.38 22.88 -3.13
CA GLY A 127 -18.51 22.19 -4.09
C GLY A 127 -17.63 21.11 -3.45
N ALA A 128 -17.97 20.67 -2.24
CA ALA A 128 -17.15 19.68 -1.54
C ALA A 128 -17.50 18.26 -1.98
N LEU A 129 -16.46 17.46 -2.21
CA LEU A 129 -16.58 16.12 -2.77
C LEU A 129 -15.69 15.13 -2.01
N PRO A 130 -15.97 14.84 -0.72
CA PRO A 130 -15.22 13.81 0.01
C PRO A 130 -15.33 12.45 -0.70
N ARG A 131 -14.27 11.66 -0.62
CA ARG A 131 -14.19 10.30 -1.17
C ARG A 131 -14.91 9.28 -0.31
N LEU A 132 -14.97 9.55 0.98
CA LEU A 132 -15.64 8.73 1.98
C LEU A 132 -16.23 9.60 3.08
N VAL A 133 -17.46 9.29 3.45
CA VAL A 133 -18.05 9.71 4.72
C VAL A 133 -18.21 8.47 5.59
N PHE A 134 -17.60 8.46 6.76
CA PHE A 134 -17.77 7.44 7.79
C PHE A 134 -18.63 8.03 8.89
N SER A 135 -19.83 7.50 9.10
CA SER A 135 -20.88 8.15 9.89
C SER A 135 -21.38 7.22 11.00
N ASN A 136 -20.91 7.48 12.21
CA ASN A 136 -21.39 6.90 13.46
C ASN A 136 -22.56 7.72 13.98
N SER A 137 -23.74 7.37 13.49
CA SER A 137 -24.94 8.15 13.68
C SER A 137 -25.90 7.49 14.65
N CYS A 138 -26.45 8.30 15.56
CA CYS A 138 -27.60 7.95 16.38
C CYS A 138 -28.83 8.72 15.85
N LEU A 139 -29.97 8.04 15.69
CA LEU A 139 -31.22 8.70 15.27
C LEU A 139 -31.71 9.58 16.41
N SER A 140 -31.81 10.90 16.18
CA SER A 140 -32.54 11.74 17.14
C SER A 140 -34.04 11.58 16.87
N VAL A 141 -34.75 10.86 17.74
CA VAL A 141 -36.21 10.94 17.78
C VAL A 141 -36.55 12.29 18.43
N GLY A 142 -36.83 13.30 17.61
CA GLY A 142 -37.25 14.60 18.13
C GLY A 142 -38.58 14.47 18.89
N GLU A 143 -38.65 15.08 20.07
CA GLU A 143 -39.91 15.36 20.81
C GLU A 143 -40.78 16.42 20.11
N GLY A 144 -40.81 16.42 18.77
CA GLY A 144 -41.72 17.18 17.94
C GLY A 144 -42.26 16.23 16.88
N GLU A 145 -43.58 16.11 16.82
CA GLU A 145 -44.36 15.24 15.93
C GLU A 145 -43.63 14.88 14.62
N SER A 146 -43.43 13.59 14.37
CA SER A 146 -42.99 13.10 13.05
C SER A 146 -43.96 13.64 11.98
N PRO A 147 -43.51 14.39 10.96
CA PRO A 147 -44.40 14.92 9.92
C PRO A 147 -44.96 13.82 9.00
N CYS A 148 -44.47 12.58 9.12
CA CYS A 148 -44.88 11.40 8.36
C CYS A 148 -46.05 10.61 8.99
N GLY A 149 -46.91 11.25 9.77
CA GLY A 149 -48.18 10.66 10.22
C GLY A 149 -49.32 10.91 9.22
N GLY A 150 -49.61 9.94 8.35
CA GLY A 150 -50.91 9.86 7.66
C GLY A 150 -50.90 10.03 6.13
N ARG A 151 -50.48 9.00 5.41
CA ARG A 151 -51.16 8.61 4.15
C ARG A 151 -51.40 7.11 4.20
N GLN A 152 -52.61 6.74 4.61
CA GLN A 152 -53.13 5.41 4.32
C GLN A 152 -53.13 5.28 2.79
N SER A 153 -52.34 4.36 2.26
CA SER A 153 -52.42 3.96 0.87
C SER A 153 -53.76 3.26 0.66
N GLU A 154 -54.69 3.93 -0.01
CA GLU A 154 -55.80 3.27 -0.69
C GLU A 154 -55.19 2.34 -1.74
N THR A 155 -55.04 1.06 -1.40
CA THR A 155 -54.75 0.01 -2.39
C THR A 155 -56.01 -0.25 -3.18
N ALA A 156 -55.96 0.11 -4.47
CA ALA A 156 -56.98 -0.23 -5.44
C ALA A 156 -57.21 -1.75 -5.49
N ASP A 157 -58.49 -2.10 -5.49
CA ASP A 157 -59.06 -3.44 -5.59
C ASP A 157 -58.45 -4.30 -6.71
N VAL A 158 -57.96 -5.48 -6.35
CA VAL A 158 -57.99 -6.66 -7.22
C VAL A 158 -58.65 -7.80 -6.44
N LYS A 159 -59.92 -8.06 -6.77
CA LYS A 159 -60.70 -9.27 -6.40
C LYS A 159 -59.93 -10.51 -6.89
N THR A 160 -59.88 -11.64 -6.17
CA THR A 160 -60.86 -12.76 -6.15
C THR A 160 -60.27 -13.92 -5.29
N PRO A 161 -61.00 -15.01 -4.93
CA PRO A 161 -62.00 -15.14 -3.87
C PRO A 161 -61.63 -16.11 -2.71
N MET A 162 -62.39 -15.94 -1.62
CA MET A 162 -62.68 -16.83 -0.48
C MET A 162 -62.32 -18.34 -0.56
N GLY A 163 -61.61 -18.79 0.48
CA GLY A 163 -61.65 -20.14 1.06
C GLY A 163 -61.70 -20.04 2.60
N LYS A 164 -62.56 -20.82 3.25
CA LYS A 164 -63.13 -20.64 4.59
C LYS A 164 -62.29 -21.19 5.77
N SER A 165 -62.29 -20.48 6.91
CA SER A 165 -62.47 -20.92 8.34
C SER A 165 -61.56 -22.02 8.95
N LEU A 166 -61.06 -22.07 10.20
CA LEU A 166 -61.18 -21.33 11.48
C LEU A 166 -60.06 -21.88 12.46
N PRO A 167 -60.01 -21.63 13.81
CA PRO A 167 -58.92 -20.91 14.51
C PRO A 167 -58.18 -21.72 15.60
N THR A 168 -56.98 -21.28 16.01
CA THR A 168 -56.33 -21.51 17.33
C THR A 168 -54.97 -20.79 17.28
N ALA A 169 -54.35 -20.24 18.31
CA ALA A 169 -54.66 -19.90 19.70
C ALA A 169 -53.69 -18.74 20.05
N ASN A 170 -53.95 -18.05 21.16
CA ASN A 170 -53.11 -16.99 21.73
C ASN A 170 -51.60 -17.27 21.67
N GLU A 171 -50.82 -16.34 21.12
CA GLU A 171 -49.50 -16.00 21.67
C GLU A 171 -49.28 -14.49 21.65
N SER A 172 -49.18 -13.95 22.86
CA SER A 172 -48.86 -12.59 23.21
C SER A 172 -47.36 -12.32 23.05
N GLY A 173 -47.01 -11.22 22.37
CA GLY A 173 -45.87 -10.36 22.69
C GLY A 173 -44.48 -10.76 22.19
N SER A 174 -44.09 -10.29 21.00
CA SER A 174 -42.67 -9.98 20.62
C SER A 174 -42.52 -9.36 19.21
N GLY A 175 -43.53 -8.64 18.71
CA GLY A 175 -43.56 -8.14 17.32
C GLY A 175 -43.07 -6.69 17.10
N SER A 176 -42.75 -5.93 18.16
CA SER A 176 -42.46 -4.49 18.06
C SER A 176 -41.02 -4.17 17.65
N ASP A 177 -40.05 -4.99 18.06
CA ASP A 177 -38.64 -4.61 17.99
C ASP A 177 -38.07 -4.78 16.57
N GLY A 178 -38.53 -5.81 15.84
CA GLY A 178 -38.14 -6.04 14.45
C GLY A 178 -38.68 -5.00 13.47
N ALA A 179 -39.90 -4.49 13.71
CA ALA A 179 -40.51 -3.44 12.90
C ALA A 179 -39.80 -2.09 13.11
N ASN A 180 -39.42 -1.78 14.36
CA ASN A 180 -38.66 -0.57 14.67
C ASN A 180 -37.24 -0.60 14.07
N ALA A 181 -36.53 -1.73 14.17
CA ALA A 181 -35.20 -1.88 13.56
C ALA A 181 -35.24 -1.78 12.02
N ALA A 182 -36.28 -2.32 11.37
CA ALA A 182 -36.45 -2.21 9.92
C ALA A 182 -36.78 -0.77 9.48
N ALA A 183 -37.61 -0.06 10.25
CA ALA A 183 -37.92 1.35 10.01
C ALA A 183 -36.69 2.25 10.22
N GLN A 184 -35.90 2.02 11.28
CA GLN A 184 -34.64 2.71 11.52
C GLN A 184 -33.64 2.45 10.38
N GLY A 185 -33.45 1.18 9.98
CA GLY A 185 -32.56 0.82 8.88
C GLY A 185 -32.93 1.47 7.55
N THR A 186 -34.22 1.68 7.29
CA THR A 186 -34.71 2.41 6.10
C THR A 186 -34.29 3.88 6.15
N ARG A 187 -34.47 4.55 7.29
CA ARG A 187 -34.10 5.96 7.49
C ARG A 187 -32.59 6.22 7.38
N PHE A 188 -31.76 5.31 7.86
CA PHE A 188 -30.30 5.41 7.69
C PHE A 188 -29.83 5.22 6.24
N ASN A 189 -30.51 4.34 5.48
CA ASN A 189 -30.23 4.18 4.05
C ASN A 189 -30.62 5.43 3.25
N GLU A 190 -31.67 6.14 3.63
CA GLU A 190 -32.13 7.38 3.00
C GLU A 190 -31.12 8.52 3.19
N LEU A 191 -30.52 8.65 4.38
CA LEU A 191 -29.42 9.59 4.61
C LEU A 191 -28.23 9.29 3.70
N ALA A 192 -27.82 8.01 3.61
CA ALA A 192 -26.75 7.61 2.69
C ALA A 192 -27.07 7.99 1.23
N GLY A 193 -28.33 7.85 0.82
CA GLY A 193 -28.83 8.28 -0.50
C GLY A 193 -28.65 9.78 -0.73
N ALA A 194 -28.94 10.61 0.27
CA ALA A 194 -28.76 12.05 0.19
C ALA A 194 -27.29 12.42 -0.05
N PHE A 195 -26.34 11.83 0.68
CA PHE A 195 -24.91 12.07 0.47
C PHE A 195 -24.43 11.55 -0.90
N LEU A 196 -24.83 10.34 -1.32
CA LEU A 196 -24.41 9.80 -2.62
C LEU A 196 -24.90 10.66 -3.80
N ARG A 197 -26.13 11.19 -3.74
CA ARG A 197 -26.68 12.07 -4.80
C ARG A 197 -25.90 13.38 -4.95
N THR A 198 -25.21 13.82 -3.91
CA THR A 198 -24.35 15.03 -3.95
C THR A 198 -22.97 14.79 -4.56
N GLY A 199 -22.68 13.57 -5.05
CA GLY A 199 -21.42 13.23 -5.70
C GLY A 199 -20.34 12.66 -4.76
N ILE A 200 -20.72 12.30 -3.53
CA ILE A 200 -19.85 11.59 -2.59
C ILE A 200 -19.74 10.14 -3.04
N CYS A 201 -18.51 9.63 -3.17
CA CYS A 201 -18.29 8.33 -3.77
C CYS A 201 -18.69 7.16 -2.86
N ASN A 202 -18.44 7.29 -1.56
CA ASN A 202 -18.67 6.23 -0.59
C ASN A 202 -19.22 6.81 0.71
N TYR A 203 -20.19 6.13 1.29
CA TYR A 203 -20.78 6.45 2.57
C TYR A 203 -20.87 5.17 3.40
N ILE A 204 -20.29 5.17 4.59
CA ILE A 204 -20.46 4.12 5.59
C ILE A 204 -21.33 4.70 6.69
N GLY A 205 -22.44 4.03 6.98
CA GLY A 205 -23.34 4.40 8.06
C GLY A 205 -23.73 3.20 8.90
N THR A 206 -24.25 3.49 10.08
CA THR A 206 -24.87 2.50 10.97
C THR A 206 -26.32 2.23 10.58
N ASN A 207 -26.78 1.00 10.83
CA ASN A 207 -28.15 0.54 10.59
C ASN A 207 -29.04 0.75 11.82
N TRP A 208 -28.47 0.83 13.02
CA TRP A 208 -29.15 1.09 14.29
C TRP A 208 -28.26 1.90 15.25
N GLU A 209 -28.85 2.37 16.34
CA GLU A 209 -28.18 3.21 17.34
C GLU A 209 -27.00 2.49 18.01
N ILE A 210 -25.95 3.27 18.26
CA ILE A 210 -24.71 2.83 18.90
C ILE A 210 -24.77 3.20 20.38
N GLN A 211 -24.56 2.24 21.27
CA GLN A 211 -24.61 2.45 22.73
C GLN A 211 -23.22 2.39 23.41
N ASP A 212 -22.18 1.88 22.74
CA ASP A 212 -20.84 1.67 23.31
C ASP A 212 -19.77 2.49 22.57
N SER A 213 -19.06 3.38 23.29
CA SER A 213 -17.96 4.17 22.72
C SER A 213 -16.72 3.34 22.42
N ALA A 214 -16.39 2.35 23.24
CA ALA A 214 -15.09 1.68 23.17
C ALA A 214 -14.98 0.78 21.94
N HIS A 215 -15.99 -0.07 21.70
CA HIS A 215 -16.03 -0.94 20.52
C HIS A 215 -16.27 -0.17 19.21
N THR A 216 -16.97 0.95 19.28
CA THR A 216 -17.22 1.81 18.12
C THR A 216 -15.95 2.51 17.65
N TYR A 217 -15.20 3.09 18.60
CA TYR A 217 -13.87 3.64 18.34
C TYR A 217 -12.92 2.57 17.80
N ASP A 218 -12.83 1.40 18.45
CA ASP A 218 -11.92 0.34 18.03
C ASP A 218 -12.27 -0.19 16.63
N PHE A 219 -13.56 -0.32 16.32
CA PHE A 219 -14.03 -0.66 14.98
C PHE A 219 -13.58 0.39 13.94
N ALA A 220 -13.81 1.68 14.21
CA ALA A 220 -13.41 2.76 13.32
C ALA A 220 -11.88 2.79 13.14
N LEU A 221 -11.12 2.64 14.22
CA LEU A 221 -9.67 2.62 14.18
C LEU A 221 -9.13 1.46 13.33
N ASN A 222 -9.66 0.25 13.52
CA ASN A 222 -9.29 -0.90 12.69
C ASN A 222 -9.64 -0.67 11.21
N PHE A 223 -10.78 -0.05 10.92
CA PHE A 223 -11.11 0.35 9.55
C PHE A 223 -10.06 1.31 8.96
N TYR A 224 -9.68 2.37 9.68
CA TYR A 224 -8.68 3.32 9.18
C TYR A 224 -7.28 2.71 9.02
N ARG A 225 -6.85 1.85 9.96
CA ARG A 225 -5.60 1.10 9.84
C ARG A 225 -5.53 0.34 8.53
N GLU A 226 -6.64 -0.29 8.13
CA GLU A 226 -6.72 -1.07 6.91
C GLU A 226 -6.72 -0.20 5.63
N ILE A 227 -7.32 1.00 5.70
CA ILE A 227 -7.18 2.00 4.62
C ILE A 227 -5.70 2.38 4.42
N PHE A 228 -4.93 2.58 5.49
CA PHE A 228 -3.51 2.87 5.41
C PHE A 228 -2.64 1.67 4.99
N GLN A 229 -3.19 0.45 5.01
CA GLN A 229 -2.59 -0.75 4.40
C GLN A 229 -2.89 -0.90 2.89
N GLU A 230 -3.42 0.16 2.25
CA GLU A 230 -3.74 0.19 0.81
C GLU A 230 -4.88 -0.75 0.41
N ARG A 231 -5.70 -1.20 1.37
CA ARG A 231 -6.91 -1.97 1.10
C ARG A 231 -8.02 -1.09 0.54
N SER A 232 -8.91 -1.68 -0.25
CA SER A 232 -10.14 -1.03 -0.68
C SER A 232 -11.08 -0.79 0.50
N VAL A 233 -12.05 0.12 0.33
CA VAL A 233 -13.04 0.44 1.37
C VAL A 233 -13.82 -0.81 1.82
N GLY A 234 -14.16 -1.70 0.90
CA GLY A 234 -14.85 -2.95 1.20
C GLY A 234 -13.99 -3.95 1.97
N GLU A 235 -12.72 -4.10 1.59
CA GLU A 235 -11.75 -4.94 2.30
C GLU A 235 -11.48 -4.42 3.73
N ALA A 236 -11.31 -3.10 3.87
CA ALA A 236 -11.10 -2.46 5.17
C ALA A 236 -12.32 -2.63 6.09
N LEU A 237 -13.53 -2.45 5.55
CA LEU A 237 -14.75 -2.66 6.32
C LEU A 237 -14.93 -4.12 6.70
N HIS A 238 -14.63 -5.06 5.80
CA HIS A 238 -14.68 -6.49 6.12
C HIS A 238 -13.69 -6.87 7.22
N ALA A 239 -12.45 -6.37 7.16
CA ALA A 239 -11.45 -6.62 8.20
C ALA A 239 -11.89 -6.09 9.58
N ALA A 240 -12.46 -4.88 9.65
CA ALA A 240 -13.01 -4.33 10.88
C ALA A 240 -14.18 -5.19 11.44
N ARG A 241 -15.07 -5.68 10.57
CA ARG A 241 -16.15 -6.60 10.97
C ARG A 241 -15.61 -7.93 11.49
N SER A 242 -14.64 -8.51 10.81
CA SER A 242 -14.01 -9.77 11.22
C SER A 242 -13.30 -9.62 12.57
N HIS A 243 -12.62 -8.49 12.80
CA HIS A 243 -12.02 -8.17 14.09
C HIS A 243 -13.08 -8.08 15.20
N ALA A 244 -14.10 -7.25 15.02
CA ALA A 244 -15.18 -7.09 15.99
C ALA A 244 -15.87 -8.43 16.32
N ARG A 245 -16.16 -9.25 15.31
CA ARG A 245 -16.83 -10.54 15.49
C ARG A 245 -15.95 -11.58 16.20
N GLN A 246 -14.63 -11.48 16.07
CA GLN A 246 -13.68 -12.40 16.70
C GLN A 246 -13.37 -12.03 18.16
N PHE A 247 -13.28 -10.74 18.45
CA PHE A 247 -12.75 -10.25 19.73
C PHE A 247 -13.82 -9.68 20.66
N TYR A 248 -14.96 -9.21 20.16
CA TYR A 248 -16.03 -8.70 21.00
C TYR A 248 -16.91 -9.84 21.52
N GLY A 249 -17.70 -9.55 22.56
CA GLY A 249 -18.61 -10.53 23.14
C GLY A 249 -19.64 -11.04 22.11
N PRO A 250 -20.19 -12.26 22.28
CA PRO A 250 -21.13 -12.85 21.34
C PRO A 250 -22.46 -12.08 21.19
N ASN A 251 -22.80 -11.23 22.17
CA ASN A 251 -23.97 -10.36 22.14
C ASN A 251 -23.69 -8.99 21.50
N ASP A 252 -22.43 -8.72 21.14
CA ASP A 252 -22.05 -7.48 20.49
C ASP A 252 -22.31 -7.56 18.99
N LEU A 253 -23.18 -6.67 18.49
CA LEU A 253 -23.59 -6.62 17.10
C LEU A 253 -22.90 -5.51 16.30
N THR A 254 -21.83 -4.90 16.83
CA THR A 254 -21.07 -3.82 16.17
C THR A 254 -20.62 -4.25 14.76
N TRP A 255 -20.18 -5.50 14.59
CA TRP A 255 -19.78 -6.05 13.29
C TRP A 255 -20.91 -6.03 12.23
N ALA A 256 -22.16 -6.10 12.65
CA ALA A 256 -23.32 -6.14 11.75
C ALA A 256 -23.95 -4.74 11.54
N ASN A 257 -23.59 -3.75 12.35
CA ASN A 257 -24.24 -2.43 12.34
C ASN A 257 -23.88 -1.61 11.11
N TYR A 258 -22.66 -1.73 10.61
CA TYR A 258 -22.17 -0.90 9.52
C TYR A 258 -22.68 -1.37 8.15
N SER A 259 -23.03 -0.42 7.28
CA SER A 259 -23.37 -0.64 5.88
C SER A 259 -22.55 0.28 4.98
N LEU A 260 -21.94 -0.27 3.93
CA LEU A 260 -21.30 0.50 2.88
C LEU A 260 -22.29 0.80 1.75
N HIS A 261 -22.39 2.07 1.40
CA HIS A 261 -23.10 2.59 0.25
C HIS A 261 -22.08 3.21 -0.70
N GLY A 262 -21.94 2.67 -1.91
CA GLY A 262 -20.88 3.09 -2.85
C GLY A 262 -20.08 1.90 -3.40
N ASN A 263 -18.87 2.18 -3.89
CA ASN A 263 -18.00 1.19 -4.52
C ASN A 263 -17.14 0.45 -3.47
N PRO A 264 -17.38 -0.84 -3.19
CA PRO A 264 -16.55 -1.61 -2.26
C PRO A 264 -15.10 -1.78 -2.73
N MET A 265 -14.84 -1.68 -4.04
CA MET A 265 -13.49 -1.78 -4.60
C MET A 265 -12.76 -0.44 -4.63
N ALA A 266 -13.39 0.67 -4.23
CA ALA A 266 -12.73 1.97 -4.21
C ALA A 266 -11.51 1.93 -3.28
N ARG A 267 -10.35 2.31 -3.81
CA ARG A 267 -9.13 2.55 -3.03
C ARG A 267 -8.94 4.05 -2.88
N ILE A 268 -8.92 4.50 -1.63
CA ILE A 268 -8.82 5.93 -1.31
C ILE A 268 -7.36 6.34 -1.13
N PHE A 269 -6.57 5.46 -0.50
CA PHE A 269 -5.17 5.68 -0.16
C PHE A 269 -4.26 4.66 -0.84
N ARG A 270 -3.09 5.14 -1.26
CA ARG A 270 -1.97 4.32 -1.70
C ARG A 270 -0.68 5.06 -1.43
N MET A 271 0.28 4.44 -0.73
CA MET A 271 1.54 5.13 -0.45
C MET A 271 2.22 5.48 -1.77
N GLY A 272 2.62 6.75 -1.90
CA GLY A 272 3.36 7.26 -3.07
C GLY A 272 4.65 6.49 -3.37
N ARG A 273 5.16 5.69 -2.42
CA ARG A 273 6.32 4.81 -2.61
C ARG A 273 6.03 3.56 -3.47
N ARG A 274 4.75 3.20 -3.67
CA ARG A 274 4.28 2.09 -4.54
C ARG A 274 3.38 2.53 -5.70
N ARG A 275 3.56 3.76 -6.23
CA ARG A 275 2.90 4.16 -7.49
C ARG A 275 3.60 3.57 -8.71
N THR A 276 2.93 2.60 -9.32
CA THR A 276 3.12 2.13 -10.69
C THR A 276 3.26 3.28 -11.68
N PHE A 277 4.27 3.19 -12.56
CA PHE A 277 4.45 3.84 -13.87
C PHE A 277 3.88 5.27 -14.02
N ASP A 278 4.65 6.26 -13.54
CA ASP A 278 4.56 7.64 -13.99
C ASP A 278 5.81 7.90 -14.85
N ALA A 279 5.70 8.48 -16.05
CA ALA A 279 6.87 8.73 -16.91
C ALA A 279 7.95 9.59 -16.20
N SER A 280 7.52 10.43 -15.27
CA SER A 280 8.37 11.21 -14.37
C SER A 280 9.06 10.38 -13.28
N ARG A 281 8.44 9.27 -12.82
CA ARG A 281 9.08 8.27 -11.95
C ARG A 281 10.06 7.42 -12.73
N ILE A 282 9.75 7.00 -13.96
CA ILE A 282 10.67 6.29 -14.85
C ILE A 282 11.94 7.12 -15.03
N ILE A 283 11.82 8.40 -15.39
CA ILE A 283 12.97 9.30 -15.54
C ILE A 283 13.75 9.45 -14.23
N ARG A 284 13.07 9.67 -13.09
CA ARG A 284 13.72 9.82 -11.79
C ARG A 284 14.37 8.53 -11.29
N GLN A 285 13.77 7.39 -11.57
CA GLN A 285 14.24 6.05 -11.18
C GLN A 285 15.39 5.60 -12.06
N ILE A 286 15.31 5.83 -13.38
CA ILE A 286 16.43 5.69 -14.31
C ILE A 286 17.60 6.53 -13.81
N GLN A 287 17.38 7.82 -13.52
CA GLN A 287 18.45 8.69 -13.03
C GLN A 287 19.02 8.18 -11.71
N GLN A 288 18.16 7.76 -10.77
CA GLN A 288 18.60 7.22 -9.49
C GLN A 288 19.43 5.93 -9.64
N VAL A 289 19.03 5.01 -10.50
CA VAL A 289 19.79 3.77 -10.77
C VAL A 289 21.12 4.12 -11.42
N ILE A 290 21.11 4.99 -12.44
CA ILE A 290 22.31 5.39 -13.19
C ILE A 290 23.32 6.13 -12.31
N GLU A 291 22.88 6.94 -11.36
CA GLU A 291 23.76 7.76 -10.51
C GLU A 291 24.23 7.04 -9.25
N ALA A 292 23.36 6.22 -8.64
CA ALA A 292 23.57 5.71 -7.29
C ALA A 292 23.97 4.23 -7.25
N TYR A 293 23.55 3.39 -8.20
CA TYR A 293 23.81 1.94 -8.13
C TYR A 293 25.24 1.62 -8.60
N PRO A 294 25.79 0.45 -8.25
CA PRO A 294 27.10 0.02 -8.74
C PRO A 294 27.17 0.01 -10.26
N GLN A 295 28.33 0.39 -10.79
CA GLN A 295 28.57 0.58 -12.23
C GLN A 295 28.01 -0.55 -13.12
N PRO A 296 28.12 -1.85 -12.79
CA PRO A 296 27.59 -2.92 -13.64
C PRO A 296 26.07 -2.85 -13.81
N ILE A 297 25.34 -2.47 -12.75
CA ILE A 297 23.89 -2.28 -12.80
C ILE A 297 23.56 -1.00 -13.55
N ALA A 298 24.20 0.12 -13.16
CA ALA A 298 23.96 1.43 -13.75
C ALA A 298 24.21 1.46 -15.26
N ALA A 299 25.32 0.87 -15.73
CA ALA A 299 25.69 0.83 -17.14
C ALA A 299 24.73 -0.05 -17.96
N ALA A 300 24.38 -1.25 -17.46
CA ALA A 300 23.46 -2.14 -18.15
C ALA A 300 22.04 -1.54 -18.25
N TYR A 301 21.56 -0.94 -17.15
CA TYR A 301 20.25 -0.31 -17.11
C TYR A 301 20.17 0.95 -17.99
N LYS A 302 21.23 1.78 -18.01
CA LYS A 302 21.34 2.90 -18.96
C LYS A 302 21.29 2.42 -20.40
N SER A 303 22.02 1.35 -20.73
CA SER A 303 22.05 0.77 -22.07
C SER A 303 20.65 0.40 -22.57
N PHE A 304 19.79 -0.11 -21.69
CA PHE A 304 18.39 -0.40 -22.00
C PHE A 304 17.54 0.87 -22.09
N SER A 305 17.72 1.82 -21.17
CA SER A 305 17.00 3.10 -21.19
C SER A 305 17.24 3.89 -22.48
N ASP A 306 18.49 3.95 -22.95
CA ASP A 306 18.85 4.64 -24.19
C ASP A 306 18.20 3.96 -25.41
N PHE A 307 18.19 2.61 -25.45
CA PHE A 307 17.51 1.83 -26.48
C PHE A 307 16.01 2.16 -26.56
N ASN A 308 15.34 2.18 -25.40
CA ASN A 308 13.91 2.47 -25.32
C ASN A 308 13.58 3.93 -25.72
N HIS A 309 14.49 4.88 -25.48
CA HIS A 309 14.31 6.28 -25.85
C HIS A 309 14.51 6.53 -27.35
N ASN A 310 15.42 5.80 -27.99
CA ASN A 310 15.73 5.95 -29.42
C ASN A 310 14.69 5.31 -30.34
N GLY A 311 13.71 4.57 -29.80
CA GLY A 311 12.67 3.91 -30.59
C GLY A 311 13.20 2.79 -31.49
N GLU A 312 14.31 2.16 -31.10
CA GLU A 312 14.88 1.01 -31.82
C GLU A 312 13.92 -0.18 -31.73
N SER A 313 13.61 -0.79 -32.88
CA SER A 313 12.55 -1.81 -33.01
C SER A 313 13.04 -3.26 -32.81
N ASP A 314 14.32 -3.47 -32.49
CA ASP A 314 14.86 -4.81 -32.23
C ASP A 314 14.55 -5.27 -30.79
N LEU A 315 13.37 -5.88 -30.62
CA LEU A 315 12.92 -6.44 -29.35
C LEU A 315 13.93 -7.43 -28.73
N ASN A 316 14.72 -8.13 -29.55
CA ASN A 316 15.72 -9.07 -29.07
C ASN A 316 16.91 -8.34 -28.43
N ASP A 317 17.37 -7.23 -29.00
CA ASP A 317 18.41 -6.38 -28.39
C ASP A 317 17.91 -5.74 -27.09
N GLY A 318 16.67 -5.23 -27.09
CA GLY A 318 16.02 -4.71 -25.88
C GLY A 318 15.97 -5.75 -24.74
N MET A 319 15.57 -6.98 -25.06
CA MET A 319 15.54 -8.08 -24.09
C MET A 319 16.94 -8.46 -23.60
N SER A 320 17.94 -8.50 -24.49
CA SER A 320 19.34 -8.77 -24.14
C SER A 320 19.86 -7.80 -23.06
N ARG A 321 19.54 -6.51 -23.23
CA ARG A 321 19.95 -5.44 -22.30
C ARG A 321 19.26 -5.57 -20.94
N LEU A 322 17.98 -5.92 -20.89
CA LEU A 322 17.25 -6.21 -19.65
C LEU A 322 17.81 -7.42 -18.91
N VAL A 323 18.05 -8.51 -19.64
CA VAL A 323 18.68 -9.72 -19.09
C VAL A 323 20.04 -9.39 -18.49
N ARG A 324 20.86 -8.59 -19.18
CA ARG A 324 22.15 -8.12 -18.66
C ARG A 324 21.99 -7.29 -17.38
N ALA A 325 21.01 -6.39 -17.33
CA ALA A 325 20.75 -5.57 -16.15
C ALA A 325 20.29 -6.40 -14.94
N PHE A 326 19.39 -7.36 -15.17
CA PHE A 326 18.94 -8.30 -14.13
C PHE A 326 20.09 -9.18 -13.63
N ARG A 327 20.87 -9.78 -14.54
CA ARG A 327 22.05 -10.58 -14.20
C ARG A 327 23.02 -9.78 -13.33
N ASN A 328 23.41 -8.57 -13.76
CA ASN A 328 24.29 -7.71 -12.97
C ASN A 328 23.71 -7.35 -11.60
N THR A 329 22.39 -7.16 -11.50
CA THR A 329 21.70 -6.92 -10.22
C THR A 329 21.86 -8.10 -9.27
N MET A 330 21.64 -9.32 -9.76
CA MET A 330 21.78 -10.54 -8.96
C MET A 330 23.22 -10.84 -8.58
N LEU A 331 24.18 -10.55 -9.45
CA LEU A 331 25.61 -10.73 -9.18
C LEU A 331 26.12 -9.77 -8.10
N VAL A 332 25.79 -8.48 -8.19
CA VAL A 332 26.15 -7.51 -7.15
C VAL A 332 25.47 -7.85 -5.83
N THR A 333 24.19 -8.23 -5.87
CA THR A 333 23.43 -8.69 -4.69
C THR A 333 24.11 -9.89 -4.04
N GLY A 334 24.53 -10.88 -4.84
CA GLY A 334 25.21 -12.06 -4.33
C GLY A 334 26.57 -11.74 -3.75
N ALA A 335 27.41 -10.97 -4.45
CA ALA A 335 28.72 -10.57 -3.92
C ALA A 335 28.59 -9.86 -2.55
N LEU A 336 27.59 -9.00 -2.40
CA LEU A 336 27.29 -8.32 -1.14
C LEU A 336 26.91 -9.30 -0.02
N VAL A 337 25.98 -10.21 -0.30
CA VAL A 337 25.50 -11.20 0.67
C VAL A 337 26.61 -12.17 1.04
N PHE A 338 27.34 -12.70 0.06
CA PHE A 338 28.45 -13.64 0.24
C PHE A 338 29.60 -13.02 1.02
N GLY A 339 29.96 -11.77 0.71
CA GLY A 339 30.95 -11.00 1.47
C GLY A 339 30.56 -10.86 2.94
N HIS A 340 29.29 -10.55 3.23
CA HIS A 340 28.81 -10.47 4.62
C HIS A 340 28.77 -11.83 5.32
N THR A 341 28.35 -12.89 4.63
CA THR A 341 28.37 -14.25 5.17
C THR A 341 29.79 -14.67 5.54
N ARG A 342 30.78 -14.35 4.71
CA ARG A 342 32.20 -14.58 5.01
C ARG A 342 32.71 -13.68 6.15
N TYR A 343 32.30 -12.42 6.19
CA TYR A 343 32.64 -11.50 7.27
C TYR A 343 32.19 -11.99 8.65
N TYR A 344 31.06 -12.70 8.73
CA TYR A 344 30.56 -13.29 9.98
C TYR A 344 31.04 -14.74 10.22
N ASP A 345 32.13 -15.17 9.58
CA ASP A 345 32.71 -16.52 9.70
C ASP A 345 31.75 -17.66 9.31
N LEU A 346 30.75 -17.37 8.48
CA LEU A 346 29.78 -18.34 7.94
C LEU A 346 30.16 -18.79 6.52
N GLY A 347 31.45 -18.67 6.15
CA GLY A 347 31.95 -18.94 4.81
C GLY A 347 31.64 -20.33 4.25
N ARG A 348 31.37 -21.34 5.12
CA ARG A 348 30.96 -22.70 4.71
C ARG A 348 29.67 -22.75 3.87
N TYR A 349 28.82 -21.73 3.99
CA TYR A 349 27.57 -21.62 3.23
C TYR A 349 27.76 -20.96 1.87
N VAL A 350 28.96 -20.45 1.59
CA VAL A 350 29.30 -19.80 0.32
C VAL A 350 30.23 -20.72 -0.47
N PRO A 351 29.79 -21.26 -1.62
CA PRO A 351 30.61 -22.08 -2.49
C PRO A 351 31.84 -21.34 -2.99
N ASP A 352 32.79 -22.12 -3.50
CA ASP A 352 33.94 -21.55 -4.18
C ASP A 352 33.49 -20.82 -5.45
N PRO A 353 34.14 -19.70 -5.81
CA PRO A 353 33.68 -18.82 -6.89
C PRO A 353 33.64 -19.51 -8.25
N ASP A 354 34.53 -20.49 -8.44
CA ASP A 354 34.65 -21.26 -9.69
C ASP A 354 33.72 -22.48 -9.73
N SER A 355 32.98 -22.76 -8.65
CA SER A 355 32.08 -23.93 -8.55
C SER A 355 30.66 -23.67 -9.04
N PHE A 356 30.26 -22.41 -9.15
CA PHE A 356 28.93 -22.05 -9.60
C PHE A 356 28.76 -22.36 -11.10
N LYS A 357 27.62 -22.95 -11.46
CA LYS A 357 27.31 -23.35 -12.83
C LYS A 357 26.56 -22.28 -13.60
N ASP A 358 25.60 -21.63 -12.94
CA ASP A 358 24.67 -20.70 -13.57
C ASP A 358 24.14 -19.65 -12.57
N LEU A 359 23.32 -18.71 -13.08
CA LEU A 359 22.72 -17.65 -12.29
C LEU A 359 21.67 -18.17 -11.29
N ARG A 360 21.08 -19.35 -11.54
CA ARG A 360 20.11 -19.97 -10.64
C ARG A 360 20.77 -20.53 -9.40
N GLU A 361 21.88 -21.25 -9.54
CA GLU A 361 22.69 -21.73 -8.43
C GLU A 361 23.26 -20.56 -7.60
N TRP A 362 23.70 -19.50 -8.28
CA TRP A 362 24.08 -18.25 -7.63
C TRP A 362 22.94 -17.69 -6.77
N THR A 363 21.74 -17.56 -7.35
CA THR A 363 20.58 -17.01 -6.66
C THR A 363 20.09 -17.90 -5.52
N GLN A 364 20.11 -19.21 -5.69
CA GLN A 364 19.80 -20.15 -4.62
C GLN A 364 20.76 -19.98 -3.44
N THR A 365 22.04 -19.78 -3.74
CA THR A 365 23.07 -19.55 -2.73
C THR A 365 22.85 -18.24 -1.97
N ILE A 366 22.34 -17.18 -2.64
CA ILE A 366 21.93 -15.93 -1.96
C ILE A 366 20.91 -16.24 -0.86
N TYR A 367 19.84 -16.96 -1.19
CA TYR A 367 18.80 -17.31 -0.21
C TYR A 367 19.31 -18.24 0.89
N ASN A 368 20.17 -19.20 0.56
CA ASN A 368 20.80 -20.08 1.56
C ASN A 368 21.65 -19.27 2.56
N CYS A 369 22.41 -18.29 2.05
CA CYS A 369 23.21 -17.38 2.88
C CYS A 369 22.34 -16.48 3.77
N ILE A 370 21.26 -15.91 3.23
CA ILE A 370 20.31 -15.11 4.01
C ILE A 370 19.70 -15.95 5.13
N GLN A 371 19.31 -17.18 4.83
CA GLN A 371 18.78 -18.10 5.84
C GLN A 371 19.82 -18.44 6.91
N ALA A 372 21.08 -18.65 6.53
CA ALA A 372 22.16 -18.87 7.47
C ALA A 372 22.37 -17.63 8.38
N LEU A 373 22.45 -16.43 7.80
CA LEU A 373 22.57 -15.18 8.56
C LEU A 373 21.43 -15.01 9.56
N TYR A 374 20.19 -15.27 9.14
CA TYR A 374 19.02 -15.25 10.00
C TYR A 374 19.11 -16.27 11.15
N THR A 375 19.52 -17.50 10.85
CA THR A 375 19.65 -18.59 11.83
C THR A 375 20.66 -18.27 12.94
N PHE A 376 21.74 -17.55 12.61
CA PHE A 376 22.78 -17.15 13.56
C PHE A 376 22.57 -15.74 14.15
N ASP A 377 21.39 -15.14 13.97
CA ASP A 377 21.05 -13.77 14.40
C ASP A 377 22.11 -12.74 13.96
N ARG A 378 22.52 -12.83 12.69
CA ARG A 378 23.42 -11.90 12.03
C ARG A 378 22.63 -11.05 11.05
N ARG A 379 22.82 -9.74 11.10
CA ARG A 379 22.14 -8.79 10.21
C ARG A 379 23.06 -8.35 9.08
N LEU A 380 22.57 -8.39 7.85
CA LEU A 380 23.20 -7.66 6.75
C LEU A 380 23.32 -6.18 7.12
N SER A 381 24.46 -5.56 6.82
CA SER A 381 24.63 -4.13 7.04
C SER A 381 23.79 -3.31 6.06
N ALA A 382 23.34 -3.92 4.96
CA ALA A 382 22.29 -3.41 4.09
C ALA A 382 20.91 -3.59 4.75
N GLN A 383 20.45 -2.57 5.49
CA GLN A 383 19.18 -2.60 6.21
C GLN A 383 18.00 -2.87 5.25
N ARG A 384 17.04 -3.70 5.67
CA ARG A 384 15.83 -4.10 4.93
C ARG A 384 16.03 -4.94 3.66
N MET A 385 17.27 -5.18 3.25
CA MET A 385 17.56 -5.89 1.99
C MET A 385 17.11 -7.36 2.04
N MET A 386 17.20 -8.02 3.19
CA MET A 386 16.74 -9.41 3.34
C MET A 386 15.22 -9.51 3.16
N GLU A 387 14.48 -8.59 3.76
CA GLU A 387 13.03 -8.51 3.67
C GLU A 387 12.58 -8.26 2.23
N TYR A 388 13.28 -7.40 1.48
CA TYR A 388 12.97 -7.15 0.07
C TYR A 388 13.32 -8.33 -0.84
N LEU A 389 14.44 -9.01 -0.60
CA LEU A 389 14.77 -10.23 -1.36
C LEU A 389 13.75 -11.34 -1.10
N HIS A 390 13.27 -11.49 0.14
CA HIS A 390 12.22 -12.44 0.45
C HIS A 390 10.88 -12.05 -0.19
N LEU A 391 10.50 -10.78 -0.13
CA LEU A 391 9.28 -10.24 -0.75
C LEU A 391 9.26 -10.48 -2.26
N HIS A 392 10.40 -10.32 -2.94
CA HIS A 392 10.52 -10.46 -4.40
C HIS A 392 10.93 -11.87 -4.84
N ARG A 393 10.93 -12.86 -3.94
CA ARG A 393 11.45 -14.20 -4.25
C ARG A 393 10.84 -14.79 -5.51
N ASP A 394 9.51 -14.84 -5.59
CA ASP A 394 8.81 -15.44 -6.73
C ASP A 394 9.04 -14.65 -8.03
N HIS A 395 9.12 -13.32 -7.95
CA HIS A 395 9.45 -12.48 -9.09
C HIS A 395 10.87 -12.69 -9.59
N ILE A 396 11.84 -12.84 -8.68
CA ILE A 396 13.24 -13.12 -9.03
C ILE A 396 13.36 -14.48 -9.74
N TYR A 397 12.70 -15.54 -9.23
CA TYR A 397 12.70 -16.84 -9.91
C TYR A 397 11.99 -16.79 -11.26
N LYS A 398 10.91 -16.02 -11.39
CA LYS A 398 10.27 -15.78 -12.68
C LYS A 398 11.19 -15.09 -13.69
N LEU A 399 11.93 -14.06 -13.26
CA LEU A 399 12.94 -13.38 -14.08
C LEU A 399 14.10 -14.30 -14.44
N LEU A 400 14.50 -15.22 -13.56
CA LEU A 400 15.48 -16.27 -13.86
C LEU A 400 14.97 -17.23 -14.93
N ASP A 401 13.76 -17.75 -14.80
CA ASP A 401 13.14 -18.64 -15.80
C ASP A 401 13.10 -17.96 -17.18
N TRP A 402 12.72 -16.68 -17.22
CA TRP A 402 12.68 -15.90 -18.45
C TRP A 402 14.07 -15.61 -19.03
N THR A 403 15.06 -15.38 -18.18
CA THR A 403 16.46 -15.24 -18.59
C THR A 403 16.97 -16.52 -19.25
N GLU A 404 16.72 -17.68 -18.63
CA GLU A 404 17.13 -18.98 -19.16
C GLU A 404 16.40 -19.31 -20.47
N ASN A 405 15.10 -19.01 -20.57
CA ASN A 405 14.34 -19.21 -21.81
C ASN A 405 14.84 -18.31 -22.94
N TYR A 406 15.21 -17.06 -22.63
CA TYR A 406 15.82 -16.15 -23.58
C TYR A 406 17.18 -16.67 -24.08
N GLU A 407 18.06 -17.09 -23.17
CA GLU A 407 19.38 -17.63 -23.50
C GLU A 407 19.29 -18.92 -24.33
N ARG A 408 18.26 -19.73 -24.11
CA ARG A 408 17.95 -20.93 -24.91
C ARG A 408 17.19 -20.64 -26.21
N GLN A 409 16.93 -19.37 -26.53
CA GLN A 409 16.14 -18.96 -27.70
C GLN A 409 14.76 -19.63 -27.75
N SER A 410 14.17 -19.89 -26.58
CA SER A 410 12.90 -20.61 -26.42
C SER A 410 11.68 -19.68 -26.31
N ILE A 411 11.89 -18.35 -26.37
CA ILE A 411 10.82 -17.36 -26.38
C ILE A 411 10.33 -17.17 -27.82
N PRO A 412 9.05 -17.41 -28.13
CA PRO A 412 8.50 -17.15 -29.45
C PRO A 412 8.62 -15.67 -29.82
N VAL A 413 8.98 -15.38 -31.08
CA VAL A 413 9.15 -14.00 -31.58
C VAL A 413 7.87 -13.17 -31.38
N GLU A 414 6.71 -13.79 -31.56
CA GLU A 414 5.38 -13.17 -31.39
C GLU A 414 5.11 -12.73 -29.93
N GLU A 415 5.74 -13.38 -28.95
CA GLU A 415 5.55 -13.09 -27.53
C GLU A 415 6.63 -12.15 -26.97
N MET A 416 7.69 -11.87 -27.72
CA MET A 416 8.88 -11.15 -27.24
C MET A 416 8.56 -9.78 -26.64
N ASP A 417 7.62 -9.04 -27.24
CA ASP A 417 7.18 -7.73 -26.72
C ASP A 417 6.54 -7.85 -25.32
N SER A 418 5.67 -8.85 -25.14
CA SER A 418 5.03 -9.11 -23.85
C SER A 418 6.05 -9.53 -22.77
N TYR A 419 7.04 -10.34 -23.14
CA TYR A 419 8.15 -10.69 -22.26
C TYR A 419 8.97 -9.46 -21.90
N LEU A 420 9.35 -8.64 -22.89
CA LEU A 420 10.16 -7.43 -22.68
C LEU A 420 9.47 -6.45 -21.73
N VAL A 421 8.20 -6.12 -21.99
CA VAL A 421 7.41 -5.19 -21.15
C VAL A 421 7.29 -5.73 -19.73
N THR A 422 6.97 -7.01 -19.57
CA THR A 422 6.75 -7.60 -18.24
C THR A 422 8.06 -7.79 -17.48
N PHE A 423 9.14 -8.17 -18.16
CA PHE A 423 10.47 -8.32 -17.58
C PHE A 423 10.98 -6.96 -17.08
N HIS A 424 10.86 -5.91 -17.90
CA HIS A 424 11.21 -4.55 -17.52
C HIS A 424 10.46 -4.12 -16.25
N TYR A 425 9.13 -4.30 -16.21
CA TYR A 425 8.31 -3.96 -15.04
C TYR A 425 8.76 -4.68 -13.76
N GLN A 426 9.04 -5.98 -13.86
CA GLN A 426 9.47 -6.77 -12.70
C GLN A 426 10.87 -6.37 -12.22
N LEU A 427 11.79 -6.12 -13.15
CA LEU A 427 13.14 -5.63 -12.84
C LEU A 427 13.08 -4.24 -12.17
N ASP A 428 12.22 -3.34 -12.65
CA ASP A 428 12.05 -2.01 -12.07
C ASP A 428 11.55 -2.05 -10.63
N ASN A 429 10.58 -2.91 -10.36
CA ASN A 429 10.08 -3.10 -9.00
C ASN A 429 11.16 -3.67 -8.07
N LEU A 430 11.93 -4.63 -8.57
CA LEU A 430 13.05 -5.20 -7.84
C LEU A 430 14.11 -4.13 -7.51
N LEU A 431 14.55 -3.37 -8.51
CA LEU A 431 15.53 -2.30 -8.32
C LEU A 431 15.00 -1.21 -7.39
N THR A 432 13.71 -0.84 -7.50
CA THR A 432 13.06 0.12 -6.61
C THR A 432 13.19 -0.28 -5.15
N ASP A 433 12.91 -1.54 -4.82
CA ASP A 433 12.90 -1.99 -3.42
C ASP A 433 14.32 -2.30 -2.91
N LEU A 434 15.23 -2.73 -3.79
CA LEU A 434 16.66 -2.91 -3.49
C LEU A 434 17.45 -1.59 -3.41
N THR A 435 16.85 -0.54 -2.84
CA THR A 435 17.49 0.79 -2.62
C THR A 435 18.82 0.72 -1.86
N ALA A 436 19.05 -0.34 -1.08
CA ALA A 436 20.32 -0.55 -0.39
C ALA A 436 21.50 -0.59 -1.36
N LEU A 437 21.33 -1.14 -2.57
CA LEU A 437 22.37 -1.18 -3.59
C LEU A 437 22.78 0.23 -4.04
N GLY A 438 21.85 1.19 -4.09
CA GLY A 438 22.13 2.59 -4.41
C GLY A 438 22.54 3.45 -3.20
N ARG A 439 22.10 3.10 -2.00
CA ARG A 439 22.33 3.91 -0.78
C ARG A 439 23.73 3.74 -0.21
N PHE A 440 24.32 2.56 -0.36
CA PHE A 440 25.63 2.24 0.19
C PHE A 440 26.72 2.34 -0.86
N LYS A 441 27.96 2.54 -0.40
CA LYS A 441 29.11 2.77 -1.28
C LYS A 441 29.78 1.44 -1.61
N PHE A 442 30.02 1.22 -2.89
CA PHE A 442 30.87 0.17 -3.41
C PHE A 442 32.17 0.84 -3.81
N LEU A 443 33.29 0.36 -3.31
CA LEU A 443 34.56 1.03 -3.45
C LEU A 443 35.71 0.05 -3.65
N TYR A 444 36.72 0.48 -4.38
CA TYR A 444 38.00 -0.19 -4.46
C TYR A 444 39.01 0.55 -3.60
N VAL A 445 39.74 -0.20 -2.77
CA VAL A 445 40.82 0.34 -1.93
C VAL A 445 42.13 0.13 -2.69
N PRO A 446 42.80 1.19 -3.19
CA PRO A 446 44.03 1.01 -3.97
C PRO A 446 45.16 0.37 -3.16
N ALA A 447 45.95 -0.47 -3.83
CA ALA A 447 47.16 -1.05 -3.25
C ALA A 447 48.17 0.04 -2.81
N ARG A 448 48.16 1.20 -3.48
CA ARG A 448 48.98 2.38 -3.17
C ARG A 448 48.14 3.65 -3.27
N GLY A 449 48.36 4.59 -2.36
CA GLY A 449 47.59 5.83 -2.25
C GLY A 449 46.62 5.83 -1.07
N GLU A 450 46.07 7.00 -0.77
CA GLU A 450 45.17 7.25 0.38
C GLU A 450 43.70 7.32 -0.04
N GLN A 451 43.41 7.72 -1.28
CA GLN A 451 42.04 7.85 -1.79
C GLN A 451 41.47 6.52 -2.25
N VAL A 452 40.23 6.24 -1.86
CA VAL A 452 39.46 5.10 -2.37
C VAL A 452 38.76 5.47 -3.67
N VAL A 453 38.50 4.47 -4.52
CA VAL A 453 37.77 4.65 -5.77
C VAL A 453 36.32 4.22 -5.58
N LEU A 454 35.38 5.15 -5.69
CA LEU A 454 33.95 4.90 -5.65
C LEU A 454 33.47 4.30 -6.98
N LEU A 455 32.81 3.15 -6.92
CA LEU A 455 32.34 2.36 -8.05
C LEU A 455 30.83 2.51 -8.30
N ASN A 456 30.16 3.44 -7.60
CA ASN A 456 28.76 3.79 -7.81
C ASN A 456 28.61 4.77 -8.98
N GLY A 457 27.62 4.51 -9.83
CA GLY A 457 27.31 5.28 -11.02
C GLY A 457 28.14 4.87 -12.24
N LEU A 458 28.10 5.67 -13.30
CA LEU A 458 28.76 5.35 -14.58
C LEU A 458 30.26 5.62 -14.60
N LYS A 459 30.75 6.52 -13.75
CA LYS A 459 32.14 6.97 -13.72
C LYS A 459 32.72 6.77 -12.34
N GLU A 460 33.96 6.27 -12.30
CA GLU A 460 34.70 6.20 -11.05
C GLU A 460 34.99 7.59 -10.48
N ARG A 461 34.97 7.69 -9.15
CA ARG A 461 35.30 8.93 -8.42
C ARG A 461 36.24 8.62 -7.27
N LYS A 462 37.35 9.33 -7.18
CA LYS A 462 38.27 9.21 -6.03
C LYS A 462 37.74 10.01 -4.85
N MET A 463 37.85 9.46 -3.64
CA MET A 463 37.45 10.17 -2.43
C MET A 463 38.27 9.75 -1.21
N ASP A 464 38.41 10.67 -0.27
CA ASP A 464 38.94 10.39 1.05
C ASP A 464 37.82 9.82 1.93
N LEU A 465 38.01 8.58 2.39
CA LEU A 465 37.00 7.91 3.23
C LEU A 465 37.04 8.40 4.68
N ILE A 466 38.21 8.83 5.13
CA ILE A 466 38.45 9.45 6.44
C ILE A 466 38.81 10.91 6.17
N PRO A 467 37.94 11.87 6.51
CA PRO A 467 38.27 13.30 6.37
C PRO A 467 39.54 13.65 7.16
N ALA A 468 40.35 14.59 6.66
CA ALA A 468 41.61 14.99 7.29
C ALA A 468 41.46 15.48 8.75
N GLU A 469 40.27 15.96 9.10
CA GLU A 469 39.93 16.49 10.43
C GLU A 469 39.37 15.41 11.39
N SER A 470 39.18 14.17 10.91
CA SER A 470 38.55 13.08 11.67
C SER A 470 39.55 11.98 11.98
N SER A 471 39.60 11.51 13.24
CA SER A 471 40.41 10.36 13.65
C SER A 471 39.55 9.10 13.75
N GLU A 472 39.76 8.14 12.86
CA GLU A 472 39.01 6.88 12.80
C GLU A 472 39.97 5.68 12.76
N PRO A 473 40.59 5.30 13.89
CA PRO A 473 41.68 4.32 13.91
C PRO A 473 41.25 2.92 13.45
N ASP A 474 40.01 2.50 13.75
CA ASP A 474 39.51 1.19 13.33
C ASP A 474 39.20 1.13 11.83
N LEU A 475 38.69 2.23 11.25
CA LEU A 475 38.45 2.30 9.81
C LEU A 475 39.79 2.37 9.05
N ALA A 476 40.78 3.10 9.57
CA ALA A 476 42.13 3.11 9.02
C ALA A 476 42.76 1.71 9.01
N ARG A 477 42.60 0.95 10.11
CA ARG A 477 43.07 -0.45 10.18
C ARG A 477 42.37 -1.35 9.15
N GLN A 478 41.06 -1.18 8.97
CA GLN A 478 40.29 -1.92 7.96
C GLN A 478 40.77 -1.58 6.55
N LEU A 479 41.00 -0.30 6.23
CA LEU A 479 41.50 0.14 4.93
C LEU A 479 42.88 -0.45 4.61
N GLU A 480 43.80 -0.45 5.59
CA GLU A 480 45.12 -1.07 5.41
C GLU A 480 45.03 -2.58 5.15
N THR A 481 44.14 -3.27 5.87
CA THR A 481 43.94 -4.73 5.71
C THR A 481 43.30 -5.08 4.36
N LEU A 482 42.50 -4.16 3.80
CA LEU A 482 41.72 -4.38 2.58
C LEU A 482 42.34 -3.72 1.34
N ARG A 483 43.61 -3.29 1.40
CA ARG A 483 44.32 -2.74 0.23
C ARG A 483 44.30 -3.73 -0.95
N GLY A 484 44.05 -3.19 -2.13
CA GLY A 484 43.91 -3.95 -3.38
C GLY A 484 42.57 -4.67 -3.55
N ARG A 485 41.61 -4.50 -2.64
CA ARG A 485 40.33 -5.24 -2.66
C ARG A 485 39.14 -4.34 -2.97
N THR A 486 38.12 -4.95 -3.55
CA THR A 486 36.81 -4.33 -3.76
C THR A 486 35.94 -4.59 -2.54
N CYS A 487 35.34 -3.53 -2.01
CA CYS A 487 34.63 -3.55 -0.73
C CYS A 487 33.27 -2.86 -0.85
N PHE A 488 32.34 -3.32 -0.02
CA PHE A 488 31.14 -2.61 0.37
C PHE A 488 31.41 -1.79 1.63
N PHE A 489 30.92 -0.56 1.69
CA PHE A 489 31.06 0.31 2.84
C PHE A 489 29.71 0.79 3.37
N ASN A 490 29.44 0.48 4.64
CA ASN A 490 28.35 1.07 5.38
C ASN A 490 28.85 2.30 6.16
N THR A 491 28.53 3.48 5.65
CA THR A 491 28.91 4.76 6.27
C THR A 491 28.42 4.91 7.72
N ALA A 492 27.20 4.44 8.03
CA ALA A 492 26.62 4.60 9.37
C ALA A 492 27.29 3.69 10.42
N ARG A 493 27.72 2.50 10.01
CA ARG A 493 28.42 1.53 10.87
C ARG A 493 29.94 1.61 10.77
N LYS A 494 30.48 2.43 9.87
CA LYS A 494 31.91 2.52 9.55
C LYS A 494 32.55 1.14 9.29
N LEU A 495 31.80 0.30 8.59
CA LEU A 495 32.16 -1.09 8.34
C LEU A 495 32.49 -1.30 6.86
N LEU A 496 33.65 -1.88 6.61
CA LEU A 496 34.07 -2.39 5.29
C LEU A 496 33.91 -3.90 5.23
N VAL A 497 33.30 -4.37 4.15
CA VAL A 497 33.14 -5.79 3.85
C VAL A 497 33.74 -6.07 2.48
N ALA A 498 34.70 -6.98 2.42
CA ALA A 498 35.30 -7.40 1.15
C ALA A 498 34.28 -8.15 0.28
N LEU A 499 34.29 -7.86 -1.02
CA LEU A 499 33.40 -8.47 -2.02
C LEU A 499 34.12 -9.46 -2.93
N ASP A 500 35.44 -9.45 -2.94
CA ASP A 500 36.22 -10.48 -3.61
C ASP A 500 36.04 -11.84 -2.91
N PRO A 501 36.24 -12.94 -3.66
CA PRO A 501 36.53 -13.03 -5.09
C PRO A 501 35.29 -12.86 -6.01
N TYR A 502 34.11 -12.60 -5.44
CA TYR A 502 32.84 -12.59 -6.17
C TYR A 502 32.64 -11.34 -7.04
N MET A 503 33.18 -10.21 -6.61
CA MET A 503 33.19 -8.95 -7.34
C MET A 503 34.54 -8.28 -7.15
N THR A 504 35.27 -8.08 -8.24
CA THR A 504 36.63 -7.51 -8.25
C THR A 504 36.71 -6.33 -9.20
N TYR A 505 37.45 -5.30 -8.83
CA TYR A 505 37.72 -4.14 -9.68
C TYR A 505 39.13 -4.27 -10.27
N GLN A 506 39.25 -4.10 -11.57
CA GLN A 506 40.51 -4.09 -12.31
C GLN A 506 40.88 -2.66 -12.68
N PRO A 507 41.82 -2.02 -11.96
CA PRO A 507 42.18 -0.63 -12.20
C PRO A 507 42.82 -0.41 -13.58
N GLU A 508 43.44 -1.41 -14.20
CA GLU A 508 44.11 -1.22 -15.50
C GLU A 508 43.12 -0.93 -16.64
N ASN A 509 41.92 -1.48 -16.54
CA ASN A 509 40.89 -1.40 -17.58
C ASN A 509 39.62 -0.69 -17.10
N GLU A 510 39.62 -0.17 -15.87
CA GLU A 510 38.45 0.43 -15.21
C GLU A 510 37.19 -0.45 -15.23
N GLN A 511 37.38 -1.77 -15.07
CA GLN A 511 36.31 -2.76 -15.21
C GLN A 511 36.06 -3.53 -13.91
N ILE A 512 34.78 -3.76 -13.62
CA ILE A 512 34.37 -4.71 -12.59
C ILE A 512 34.17 -6.08 -13.23
N LYS A 513 34.78 -7.11 -12.62
CA LYS A 513 34.61 -8.50 -12.99
C LYS A 513 33.95 -9.29 -11.88
N PHE A 514 33.10 -10.22 -12.28
CA PHE A 514 32.58 -11.28 -11.43
C PHE A 514 33.37 -12.58 -11.68
N CYS A 515 33.23 -13.59 -10.84
CA CYS A 515 33.96 -14.86 -10.95
C CYS A 515 33.74 -15.59 -12.29
N GLU A 516 34.69 -16.45 -12.70
CA GLU A 516 34.97 -16.81 -14.09
C GLU A 516 33.83 -17.50 -14.86
N PHE A 517 32.93 -18.22 -14.18
CA PHE A 517 31.78 -18.86 -14.84
C PHE A 517 30.78 -17.84 -15.43
N ILE A 518 30.91 -16.55 -15.07
CA ILE A 518 29.99 -15.48 -15.45
C ILE A 518 30.57 -14.59 -16.54
N ARG A 519 31.35 -15.15 -17.48
CA ARG A 519 31.70 -14.41 -18.70
C ARG A 519 30.45 -14.15 -19.52
N GLU A 520 30.35 -12.94 -20.06
CA GLU A 520 29.28 -12.55 -20.97
C GLU A 520 29.20 -13.58 -22.09
N ALA A 521 28.04 -14.24 -22.24
CA ALA A 521 27.68 -14.84 -23.50
C ALA A 521 27.84 -13.73 -24.54
N SER A 522 28.89 -13.80 -25.36
CA SER A 522 29.05 -12.90 -26.48
C SER A 522 27.77 -13.00 -27.31
N PRO A 523 27.16 -11.88 -27.74
CA PRO A 523 26.04 -11.96 -28.67
C PRO A 523 26.51 -12.80 -29.85
N GLY A 524 25.82 -13.92 -30.08
CA GLY A 524 26.21 -14.92 -31.06
C GLY A 524 26.52 -14.23 -32.39
N LYS A 525 27.77 -14.32 -32.83
CA LYS A 525 28.09 -14.13 -34.24
C LYS A 525 27.22 -15.12 -35.01
N ASN A 526 26.31 -14.58 -35.81
CA ASN A 526 25.45 -15.31 -36.72
C ASN A 526 26.31 -16.20 -37.64
N PRO A 527 26.29 -17.55 -37.54
CA PRO A 527 27.10 -18.39 -38.42
C PRO A 527 26.45 -18.62 -39.79
N ASN A 528 25.23 -18.12 -40.04
CA ASN A 528 24.45 -18.41 -41.25
C ASN A 528 24.08 -17.16 -42.05
N ILE A 529 25.07 -16.31 -42.35
CA ILE A 529 25.01 -15.44 -43.52
C ILE A 529 26.34 -15.56 -44.25
N ALA A 530 26.40 -16.54 -45.17
CA ALA A 530 27.33 -16.61 -46.28
C ALA A 530 26.54 -17.08 -47.51
#